data_AF-A0A9D9LCR7-F1
#
_entry.id   AF-A0A9D9LCR7-F1
#
_cell.length_a   1.000
_cell.length_b   1.000
_cell.length_c   1.000
_cell.angle_alpha   90.00
_cell.angle_beta   90.00
_cell.angle_gamma   90.00
#
_symmetry.space_group_name_H-M   'P 1'
#
loop_
_entity.id
_entity.type
_entity.pdbx_description
1 polymer ?
#
loop_
_entity_poly.entity_id
_entity_poly.type
_entity_poly.pdbx_seq_one_letter_code
_entity_poly.pdbx_strand_id
1 'polypeptide(L)'
;AIDAPFACRRHLSIGGSDGDFRVVCDLSDSPLQTMKHLAVKLALNTISTGTMAVLGRITGNWMSWVDATNKKLIDRATRLLAEIGGLDYRTACLKLFEAREAIENTSQTEEKQSAVQYALKQLRR
;
A
#
# COMPACT_ATOMS: atom_id res chain seq x y z
N ALA A 1 12.73 -4.80 -31.15
CA ALA A 1 12.29 -5.52 -29.93
C ALA A 1 12.22 -4.47 -28.82
N ILE A 2 11.04 -4.25 -28.25
CA ILE A 2 10.86 -3.25 -27.19
C ILE A 2 11.47 -3.86 -25.92
N ASP A 3 12.52 -3.23 -25.41
CA ASP A 3 13.16 -3.56 -24.14
C ASP A 3 12.16 -3.28 -23.01
N ALA A 4 11.37 -4.29 -22.64
CA ALA A 4 10.42 -4.17 -21.54
C ALA A 4 11.17 -4.35 -20.21
N PRO A 5 11.08 -3.42 -19.25
CA PRO A 5 11.82 -3.45 -17.98
C PRO A 5 11.47 -4.63 -17.04
N PHE A 6 10.62 -5.55 -17.49
CA PHE A 6 10.19 -6.75 -16.78
C PHE A 6 10.47 -8.03 -17.59
N ALA A 7 11.58 -8.07 -18.34
CA ALA A 7 11.95 -9.19 -19.20
C ALA A 7 12.14 -10.55 -18.46
N CYS A 8 12.22 -10.54 -17.13
CA CYS A 8 12.39 -11.76 -16.33
C CYS A 8 11.08 -12.13 -15.63
N ARG A 9 10.39 -13.15 -16.16
CA ARG A 9 9.26 -13.79 -15.48
C ARG A 9 9.81 -14.77 -14.44
N ARG A 10 9.53 -14.52 -13.16
CA ARG A 10 9.84 -15.42 -12.05
C ARG A 10 8.55 -16.10 -11.56
N HIS A 11 8.64 -17.36 -11.16
CA HIS A 11 7.52 -18.14 -10.67
C HIS A 11 7.53 -18.23 -9.14
N LEU A 12 6.39 -17.90 -8.53
CA LEU A 12 6.14 -18.11 -7.11
C LEU A 12 5.29 -19.38 -6.94
N SER A 13 5.78 -20.33 -6.15
CA SER A 13 5.08 -21.56 -5.78
C SER A 13 4.62 -21.49 -4.32
N ILE A 14 3.37 -21.86 -4.05
CA ILE A 14 2.82 -21.96 -2.70
C ILE A 14 2.30 -23.39 -2.51
N GLY A 15 3.00 -24.19 -1.70
CA GLY A 15 2.71 -25.62 -1.52
C GLY A 15 3.08 -26.51 -2.71
N GLY A 16 3.63 -25.93 -3.78
CA GLY A 16 4.16 -26.64 -4.94
C GLY A 16 5.68 -26.82 -4.87
N SER A 17 6.18 -27.75 -5.67
CA SER A 17 7.62 -28.04 -5.78
C SER A 17 8.35 -27.20 -6.82
N ASP A 18 7.63 -26.63 -7.79
CA ASP A 18 8.18 -25.92 -8.95
C ASP A 18 7.99 -24.40 -8.85
N GLY A 19 9.08 -23.64 -9.01
CA GLY A 19 9.12 -22.17 -8.96
C GLY A 19 10.43 -21.59 -8.42
N ASP A 20 10.78 -20.37 -8.86
CA ASP A 20 11.96 -19.61 -8.39
C ASP A 20 11.87 -19.25 -6.90
N PHE A 21 10.67 -18.85 -6.45
CA PHE A 21 10.37 -18.54 -5.07
C PHE A 21 9.37 -19.55 -4.54
N ARG A 22 9.65 -20.14 -3.37
CA ARG A 22 8.81 -21.21 -2.82
C ARG A 22 8.37 -20.89 -1.40
N VAL A 23 7.07 -20.90 -1.20
CA VAL A 23 6.42 -20.87 0.11
C VAL A 23 6.00 -22.30 0.42
N VAL A 24 6.76 -22.96 1.29
CA VAL A 24 6.47 -24.32 1.72
C VAL A 24 5.24 -24.29 2.62
N CYS A 25 4.22 -25.07 2.28
CA CYS A 25 3.07 -25.29 3.14
C CYS A 25 2.62 -26.74 3.03
N ASP A 26 2.52 -27.40 4.18
CA ASP A 26 1.91 -28.73 4.30
C ASP A 26 0.50 -28.54 4.88
N LEU A 27 -0.52 -28.84 4.07
CA LEU A 27 -1.91 -28.54 4.39
C LEU A 27 -2.77 -29.77 4.12
N SER A 28 -3.57 -30.15 5.12
CA SER A 28 -4.57 -31.21 4.98
C SER A 28 -5.61 -30.83 3.91
N ASP A 29 -5.93 -31.77 3.03
CA ASP A 29 -6.96 -31.54 2.02
C ASP A 29 -8.35 -31.49 2.68
N SER A 30 -9.20 -30.59 2.19
CA SER A 30 -10.57 -30.47 2.68
C SER A 30 -11.52 -30.12 1.52
N PRO A 31 -12.79 -30.52 1.56
CA PRO A 31 -13.73 -30.30 0.45
C PRO A 31 -13.85 -28.83 0.03
N LEU A 32 -13.69 -27.90 0.98
CA LEU A 32 -13.76 -26.46 0.76
C LEU A 32 -12.40 -25.81 0.49
N GLN A 33 -11.30 -26.57 0.61
CA GLN A 33 -9.92 -26.11 0.41
C GLN A 33 -9.56 -24.88 1.26
N THR A 34 -10.23 -24.68 2.40
CA THR A 34 -10.13 -23.47 3.21
C THR A 34 -8.70 -23.15 3.61
N MET A 35 -7.93 -24.17 4.01
CA MET A 35 -6.54 -24.01 4.42
C MET A 35 -5.64 -23.59 3.25
N LYS A 36 -5.87 -24.13 2.05
CA LYS A 36 -5.15 -23.74 0.82
C LYS A 36 -5.43 -22.28 0.47
N HIS A 37 -6.70 -21.87 0.48
CA HIS A 37 -7.08 -20.47 0.22
C HIS A 37 -6.51 -19.51 1.27
N LEU A 38 -6.50 -19.90 2.53
CA LEU A 38 -5.91 -19.09 3.60
C LEU A 38 -4.40 -18.92 3.39
N ALA A 39 -3.67 -20.00 3.07
CA ALA A 39 -2.24 -19.93 2.81
C ALA A 39 -1.91 -19.01 1.62
N VAL A 40 -2.65 -19.11 0.52
CA VAL A 40 -2.49 -18.22 -0.63
C VAL A 40 -2.77 -16.76 -0.24
N LYS A 41 -3.86 -16.50 0.48
CA LYS A 41 -4.21 -15.14 0.95
C LYS A 41 -3.11 -14.55 1.83
N LEU A 42 -2.59 -15.33 2.77
CA LEU A 42 -1.51 -14.87 3.65
C LEU A 42 -0.24 -14.57 2.85
N ALA A 43 0.21 -15.47 1.98
CA ALA A 43 1.38 -15.26 1.15
C ALA A 43 1.26 -13.99 0.29
N LEU A 44 0.12 -13.81 -0.40
CA LEU A 44 -0.11 -12.64 -1.26
C LEU A 44 -0.24 -11.35 -0.43
N ASN A 45 -0.90 -11.37 0.71
CA ASN A 45 -1.01 -10.21 1.60
C ASN A 45 0.36 -9.82 2.17
N THR A 46 1.19 -10.79 2.54
CA THR A 46 2.55 -10.54 3.02
C THR A 46 3.42 -9.93 1.93
N ILE A 47 3.42 -10.50 0.72
CA ILE A 47 4.21 -9.98 -0.40
C ILE A 47 3.76 -8.57 -0.76
N SER A 48 2.46 -8.35 -0.97
CA SER A 48 1.94 -7.03 -1.34
C SER A 48 2.22 -5.98 -0.26
N THR A 49 2.05 -6.31 1.02
CA THR A 49 2.37 -5.39 2.14
C THR A 49 3.88 -5.12 2.21
N GLY A 50 4.72 -6.14 2.06
CA GLY A 50 6.17 -5.98 2.02
C GLY A 50 6.64 -5.09 0.87
N THR A 51 6.07 -5.26 -0.31
CA THR A 51 6.33 -4.39 -1.46
C THR A 51 5.94 -2.94 -1.16
N MET A 52 4.77 -2.70 -0.57
CA MET A 52 4.34 -1.35 -0.17
C MET A 52 5.30 -0.73 0.86
N ALA A 53 5.86 -1.53 1.76
CA ALA A 53 6.87 -1.07 2.72
C ALA A 53 8.16 -0.63 2.02
N VAL A 54 8.69 -1.45 1.10
CA VAL A 54 9.91 -1.14 0.33
C VAL A 54 9.71 0.09 -0.55
N LEU A 55 8.52 0.30 -1.10
CA LEU A 55 8.16 1.49 -1.88
C LEU A 55 7.95 2.75 -1.02
N GLY A 56 8.14 2.70 0.30
CA GLY A 56 7.96 3.85 1.19
C GLY A 56 6.51 4.29 1.38
N ARG A 57 5.55 3.39 1.13
CA ARG A 57 4.10 3.68 1.17
C ARG A 57 3.47 3.50 2.56
N ILE A 58 4.30 3.29 3.57
CA ILE A 58 3.91 3.19 4.98
C ILE A 58 4.78 4.12 5.82
N THR A 59 4.24 4.59 6.94
CA THR A 59 4.97 5.39 7.94
C THR A 59 4.94 4.64 9.26
N GLY A 60 6.03 4.00 9.67
CA GLY A 60 6.01 3.06 10.80
C GLY A 60 5.05 1.90 10.49
N ASN A 61 4.05 1.68 11.35
CA ASN A 61 2.97 0.71 11.13
C ASN A 61 1.72 1.32 10.46
N TRP A 62 1.75 2.60 10.11
CA TRP A 62 0.62 3.29 9.50
C TRP A 62 0.65 3.18 7.98
N MET A 63 -0.47 2.74 7.40
CA MET A 63 -0.69 2.76 5.94
C MET A 63 -0.97 4.21 5.48
N SER A 64 0.09 5.01 5.39
CA SER A 64 0.03 6.44 5.08
C SER A 64 -0.21 6.72 3.60
N TRP A 65 -0.05 5.74 2.72
CA TRP A 65 -0.44 5.83 1.31
C TRP A 65 -1.93 5.50 1.11
N VAL A 66 -2.79 6.39 1.57
CA VAL A 66 -4.24 6.27 1.43
C VAL A 66 -4.75 7.21 0.33
N ASP A 67 -5.67 6.70 -0.50
CA ASP A 67 -6.45 7.52 -1.41
C ASP A 67 -7.82 7.82 -0.81
N ALA A 68 -8.15 9.10 -0.66
CA ALA A 68 -9.29 9.57 0.11
C ALA A 68 -10.55 9.72 -0.78
N THR A 69 -11.02 8.62 -1.37
CA THR A 69 -12.10 8.63 -2.38
C THR A 69 -13.52 8.67 -1.81
N ASN A 70 -13.70 8.39 -0.51
CA ASN A 70 -15.00 8.43 0.15
C ASN A 70 -14.90 9.00 1.58
N LYS A 71 -16.04 9.29 2.20
CA LYS A 71 -16.11 9.93 3.53
C LYS A 71 -15.34 9.15 4.62
N LYS A 72 -15.36 7.81 4.59
CA LYS A 72 -14.61 6.96 5.53
C LYS A 72 -13.10 7.10 5.33
N LEU A 73 -12.65 7.10 4.07
CA LEU A 73 -11.23 7.23 3.75
C LEU A 73 -10.72 8.65 3.99
N ILE A 74 -11.57 9.67 3.85
CA ILE A 74 -11.26 11.05 4.25
C ILE A 74 -11.05 11.12 5.77
N ASP A 75 -11.99 10.62 6.58
CA ASP A 75 -11.82 10.59 8.06
C ASP A 75 -10.56 9.82 8.47
N ARG A 76 -10.33 8.64 7.87
CA ARG A 76 -9.09 7.88 8.10
C ARG A 76 -7.84 8.66 7.75
N ALA A 77 -7.80 9.30 6.57
CA ALA A 77 -6.66 10.08 6.12
C ALA A 77 -6.39 11.27 7.05
N THR A 78 -7.44 11.97 7.50
CA THR A 78 -7.35 13.05 8.47
C THR A 78 -6.79 12.56 9.80
N ARG A 79 -7.27 11.43 10.34
CA ARG A 79 -6.74 10.84 11.58
C ARG A 79 -5.27 10.44 11.43
N LEU A 80 -4.90 9.81 10.32
CA LEU A 80 -3.50 9.46 10.04
C LEU A 80 -2.61 10.71 10.04
N LEU A 81 -3.04 11.77 9.38
CA LEU A 81 -2.28 13.02 9.32
C LEU A 81 -2.21 13.71 10.69
N ALA A 82 -3.29 13.70 11.47
CA ALA A 82 -3.31 14.25 12.83
C ALA A 82 -2.33 13.52 13.75
N GLU A 83 -2.43 12.19 13.82
CA GLU A 83 -1.60 11.36 14.69
C GLU A 83 -0.11 11.40 14.31
N ILE A 84 0.20 11.24 13.02
CA ILE A 84 1.59 11.20 12.55
C ILE A 84 2.21 12.61 12.52
N GLY A 85 1.40 13.63 12.21
CA GLY A 85 1.83 15.02 12.09
C GLY A 85 1.80 15.81 13.39
N GLY A 86 1.26 15.26 14.48
CA GLY A 86 1.10 15.97 15.76
C GLY A 86 0.14 17.15 15.68
N LEU A 87 -0.91 17.05 14.86
CA LEU A 87 -1.88 18.12 14.61
C LEU A 87 -3.23 17.78 15.26
N ASP A 88 -4.03 18.80 15.56
CA ASP A 88 -5.44 18.58 15.85
C ASP A 88 -6.20 18.14 14.57
N TYR A 89 -7.33 17.45 14.76
CA TYR A 89 -8.12 16.89 13.66
C TYR A 89 -8.57 17.95 12.64
N ARG A 90 -8.94 19.16 13.10
CA ARG A 90 -9.44 20.22 12.20
C ARG A 90 -8.31 20.72 11.31
N THR A 91 -7.14 21.00 11.88
CA THR A 91 -5.96 21.43 11.14
C THR A 91 -5.48 20.35 10.17
N ALA A 92 -5.46 19.08 10.59
CA ALA A 92 -5.14 17.95 9.72
C ALA A 92 -6.12 17.84 8.54
N CYS A 93 -7.42 18.06 8.77
CA CYS A 93 -8.44 18.01 7.72
C CYS A 93 -8.18 19.08 6.65
N LEU A 94 -7.93 20.32 7.08
CA LEU A 94 -7.64 21.43 6.16
C LEU A 94 -6.37 21.13 5.33
N LYS A 95 -5.28 20.74 5.98
CA LYS A 95 -4.03 20.36 5.30
C LYS A 95 -4.19 19.19 4.34
N LEU A 96 -5.05 18.22 4.65
CA LEU A 96 -5.34 17.12 3.75
C LEU A 96 -5.98 17.62 2.45
N PHE A 97 -6.94 18.56 2.53
CA PHE A 97 -7.59 19.11 1.34
C PHE A 97 -6.65 20.03 0.54
N GLU A 98 -5.87 20.87 1.20
CA GLU A 98 -4.80 21.67 0.56
C GLU A 98 -3.82 20.76 -0.21
N ALA A 99 -3.39 19.66 0.41
CA ALA A 99 -2.51 18.68 -0.22
C ALA A 99 -3.14 18.01 -1.45
N ARG A 100 -4.44 17.66 -1.38
CA ARG A 100 -5.16 17.07 -2.51
C ARG A 100 -5.22 18.01 -3.71
N GLU A 101 -5.57 19.26 -3.47
CA GLU A 101 -5.65 20.28 -4.52
C GLU A 101 -4.28 20.51 -5.16
N ALA A 102 -3.21 20.60 -4.35
CA ALA A 102 -1.84 20.75 -4.86
C ALA A 102 -1.40 19.58 -5.75
N ILE A 103 -1.77 18.35 -5.40
CA ILE A 103 -1.46 17.16 -6.21
C ILE A 103 -2.26 17.15 -7.52
N GLU A 104 -3.55 17.53 -7.48
CA GLU A 104 -4.40 17.60 -8.68
C GLU A 104 -3.92 18.63 -9.70
N ASN A 105 -3.31 19.72 -9.23
CA ASN A 105 -2.74 20.77 -10.08
C ASN A 105 -1.36 20.44 -10.68
N THR A 106 -0.72 19.34 -10.27
CA THR A 106 0.60 18.93 -10.81
C THR A 106 0.42 18.05 -12.06
N SER A 107 1.09 18.38 -13.16
CA SER A 107 0.97 17.67 -14.45
C SER A 107 1.31 16.17 -14.34
N GLN A 108 0.46 15.32 -14.93
CA GLN A 108 0.39 13.85 -14.74
C GLN A 108 1.51 13.04 -15.42
N THR A 109 2.79 13.36 -15.22
CA THR A 109 3.89 12.56 -15.79
C THR A 109 4.38 11.44 -14.87
N GLU A 110 4.08 11.51 -13.58
CA GLU A 110 4.52 10.54 -12.56
C GLU A 110 3.34 9.98 -11.74
N GLU A 111 3.58 8.88 -11.03
CA GLU A 111 2.58 8.24 -10.17
C GLU A 111 2.08 9.21 -9.08
N LYS A 112 0.75 9.37 -8.98
CA LYS A 112 0.10 10.29 -8.04
C LYS A 112 0.44 9.93 -6.59
N GLN A 113 1.18 10.79 -5.89
CA GLN A 113 1.46 10.63 -4.47
C GLN A 113 0.18 10.71 -3.62
N SER A 114 0.14 10.01 -2.48
CA SER A 114 -0.94 10.17 -1.50
C SER A 114 -0.92 11.55 -0.84
N ALA A 115 -2.10 12.18 -0.70
CA ALA A 115 -2.27 13.47 -0.04
C ALA A 115 -1.77 13.49 1.41
N VAL A 116 -1.92 12.38 2.15
CA VAL A 116 -1.41 12.27 3.52
C VAL A 116 0.11 12.38 3.54
N GLN A 117 0.79 11.63 2.69
CA GLN A 117 2.25 11.69 2.63
C GLN A 117 2.77 13.03 2.11
N TYR A 118 2.09 13.62 1.15
CA TYR A 118 2.42 14.95 0.66
C TYR A 118 2.32 16.00 1.78
N ALA A 119 1.22 16.01 2.54
CA ALA A 119 1.06 16.89 3.70
C ALA A 119 2.11 16.63 4.78
N LEU A 120 2.39 15.36 5.12
CA LEU A 120 3.43 14.99 6.09
C LEU A 120 4.82 15.46 5.65
N LYS A 121 5.13 15.40 4.35
CA LYS A 121 6.41 15.88 3.80
C LYS A 121 6.53 17.40 3.95
N GLN A 122 5.44 18.16 3.84
CA GLN A 122 5.45 19.60 4.08
C GLN A 122 5.66 19.94 5.56
N LEU A 123 5.11 19.16 6.49
CA LEU A 123 5.26 19.39 7.93
C LEU A 123 6.68 19.11 8.46
N ARG A 124 7.46 18.30 7.75
CA ARG A 124 8.84 17.94 8.11
C ARG A 124 9.89 18.92 7.57
N ARG A 125 9.46 19.92 6.79
CA ARG A 125 10.33 21.01 6.29
C ARG A 125 10.30 22.17 7.25
#